data_AF-A0A699JYX8-F1
#
_entry.id   AF-A0A699JYX8-F1
#
_cell.length_a   1.000
_cell.length_b   1.000
_cell.length_c   1.000
_cell.angle_alpha   90.00
_cell.angle_beta   90.00
_cell.angle_gamma   90.00
#
_symmetry.space_group_name_H-M   'P 1'
#
loop_
_entity.id
_entity.type
_entity.pdbx_description
1 polymer ?
#
loop_
_entity_poly.entity_id
_entity_poly.type
_entity_poly.pdbx_seq_one_letter_code
_entity_poly.pdbx_strand_id
1 'polypeptide(L)'
;MASNLENVRLSVLAKLQEALDEEDILADQILTMMHRYADRFTNRRVEINNLVVLQDHPLVDYGKYALGCMTGADMKKCVHLKSVRDKLLRSMEEKKQLMTNYRDM
;
A
#
# COMPACT_ATOMS: atom_id res chain seq x y z
N MET A 1 43.76 -9.12 1.62
CA MET A 1 43.00 -8.15 0.80
C MET A 1 41.74 -8.81 0.21
N ALA A 2 41.85 -9.88 -0.61
CA ALA A 2 40.70 -10.54 -1.25
C ALA A 2 39.62 -11.06 -0.26
N SER A 3 40.01 -11.69 0.85
CA SER A 3 39.06 -12.17 1.88
C SER A 3 38.25 -11.05 2.55
N ASN A 4 38.77 -9.83 2.62
CA ASN A 4 38.04 -8.71 3.20
C ASN A 4 36.95 -8.18 2.24
N LEU A 5 37.23 -8.22 0.94
CA LEU A 5 36.31 -7.76 -0.11
C LEU A 5 35.14 -8.74 -0.28
N GLU A 6 35.43 -10.05 -0.22
CA GLU A 6 34.44 -11.13 -0.19
C GLU A 6 33.49 -11.00 1.01
N ASN A 7 34.03 -10.74 2.20
CA ASN A 7 33.23 -10.56 3.43
C ASN A 7 32.32 -9.33 3.34
N VAL A 8 32.81 -8.22 2.77
CA VAL A 8 31.99 -7.03 2.54
C VAL A 8 30.86 -7.34 1.56
N ARG A 9 31.16 -8.02 0.45
CA ARG A 9 30.16 -8.43 -0.55
C ARG A 9 29.07 -9.31 0.05
N LEU A 10 29.44 -10.34 0.83
CA LEU A 10 28.47 -11.19 1.52
C LEU A 10 27.63 -10.42 2.54
N SER A 11 28.23 -9.49 3.28
CA SER A 11 27.50 -8.64 4.22
C SER A 11 26.48 -7.73 3.52
N VAL A 12 26.84 -7.14 2.37
CA VAL A 12 25.92 -6.33 1.56
C VAL A 12 24.77 -7.18 1.04
N LEU A 13 25.05 -8.37 0.50
CA LEU A 13 24.03 -9.29 0.01
C LEU A 13 23.06 -9.74 1.11
N ALA A 14 23.58 -10.01 2.32
CA ALA A 14 22.75 -10.39 3.47
C ALA A 14 21.81 -9.25 3.89
N LYS A 15 22.31 -8.02 3.97
CA LYS A 15 21.50 -6.84 4.30
C LYS A 15 20.46 -6.52 3.22
N LEU A 16 20.79 -6.72 1.95
CA LEU A 16 19.85 -6.54 0.86
C LEU A 16 18.73 -7.57 0.91
N GLN A 17 19.04 -8.82 1.25
CA GLN A 17 18.04 -9.87 1.42
C GLN A 17 17.11 -9.57 2.61
N GLU A 18 17.66 -9.20 3.76
CA GLU A 18 16.88 -8.82 4.95
C GLU A 18 15.92 -7.66 4.63
N ALA A 19 16.41 -6.61 3.97
CA ALA A 19 15.57 -5.49 3.56
C ALA A 19 14.47 -5.90 2.57
N LEU A 20 14.74 -6.83 1.65
CA LEU A 20 13.73 -7.36 0.73
C LEU A 20 12.64 -8.13 1.46
N ASP A 21 13.00 -8.95 2.44
CA ASP A 21 12.06 -9.75 3.23
C ASP A 21 11.12 -8.83 4.05
N GLU A 22 11.67 -7.76 4.64
CA GLU A 22 10.86 -6.73 5.33
C GLU A 22 9.93 -5.97 4.38
N GLU A 23 10.44 -5.57 3.21
CA GLU A 23 9.65 -4.86 2.20
C GLU A 23 8.52 -5.72 1.62
N ASP A 24 8.71 -7.04 1.49
CA ASP A 24 7.68 -7.98 1.04
C ASP A 24 6.51 -8.05 2.02
N ILE A 25 6.81 -8.16 3.32
CA ILE A 25 5.80 -8.10 4.39
C ILE A 25 5.04 -6.78 4.34
N LEU A 26 5.76 -5.66 4.18
CA LEU A 26 5.13 -4.34 4.10
C LEU A 26 4.23 -4.21 2.86
N ALA A 27 4.63 -4.77 1.71
CA ALA A 27 3.84 -4.75 0.49
C ALA A 27 2.52 -5.51 0.66
N ASP A 28 2.53 -6.66 1.34
CA ASP A 28 1.33 -7.43 1.65
C ASP A 28 0.41 -6.71 2.65
N GLN A 29 0.98 -6.07 3.67
CA GLN A 29 0.22 -5.25 4.62
C GLN A 29 -0.48 -4.08 3.93
N ILE A 30 0.20 -3.38 3.02
CA ILE A 30 -0.40 -2.29 2.23
C ILE A 30 -1.52 -2.84 1.35
N LEU A 31 -1.32 -3.98 0.69
CA LEU A 31 -2.34 -4.62 -0.14
C LEU A 31 -3.58 -5.00 0.69
N THR A 32 -3.39 -5.59 1.87
CA THR A 32 -4.48 -5.91 2.81
C THR A 32 -5.24 -4.66 3.23
N MET A 33 -4.55 -3.55 3.53
CA MET A 33 -5.21 -2.28 3.85
C MET A 33 -6.02 -1.75 2.65
N MET A 34 -5.49 -1.84 1.43
CA MET A 34 -6.21 -1.43 0.22
C MET A 34 -7.48 -2.26 0.01
N HIS A 35 -7.44 -3.58 0.22
CA HIS A 35 -8.63 -4.43 0.16
C HIS A 35 -9.69 -4.00 1.18
N ARG A 36 -9.30 -3.71 2.43
CA ARG A 36 -10.23 -3.21 3.46
C ARG A 36 -10.92 -1.90 3.04
N TYR A 37 -10.22 -1.01 2.35
CA TYR A 37 -10.86 0.21 1.80
C TYR A 37 -11.83 -0.13 0.67
N ALA A 38 -11.49 -1.08 -0.22
CA ALA A 38 -12.39 -1.54 -1.28
C ALA A 38 -13.70 -2.12 -0.71
N ASP A 39 -13.62 -2.91 0.36
CA ASP A 39 -14.79 -3.45 1.07
C ASP A 39 -15.65 -2.32 1.66
N ARG A 40 -15.02 -1.33 2.31
CA ARG A 40 -15.71 -0.15 2.84
C ARG A 40 -16.43 0.64 1.74
N PHE A 41 -15.81 0.81 0.57
CA PHE A 41 -16.45 1.50 -0.55
C PHE A 41 -17.66 0.72 -1.07
N THR A 42 -17.56 -0.60 -1.14
CA THR A 42 -18.66 -1.48 -1.56
C THR A 42 -19.84 -1.36 -0.59
N ASN A 43 -19.58 -1.43 0.71
CA ASN A 43 -20.62 -1.30 1.74
C ASN A 43 -21.26 0.10 1.75
N ARG A 44 -20.44 1.16 1.68
CA ARG A 44 -20.96 2.54 1.64
C ARG A 44 -21.79 2.83 0.40
N ARG A 45 -21.49 2.21 -0.74
CA ARG A 45 -22.31 2.34 -1.94
C ARG A 45 -23.75 1.89 -1.68
N VAL A 46 -23.93 0.80 -0.92
CA VAL A 46 -25.26 0.31 -0.53
C VAL A 46 -25.95 1.32 0.42
N GLU A 47 -25.22 1.85 1.41
CA GLU A 47 -25.75 2.87 2.33
C GLU A 47 -26.19 4.14 1.60
N ILE A 48 -25.38 4.63 0.66
CA ILE A 48 -25.71 5.79 -0.17
C ILE A 48 -26.98 5.53 -0.99
N ASN A 49 -27.08 4.37 -1.64
CA ASN A 49 -28.27 4.00 -2.41
C ASN A 49 -29.53 3.99 -1.52
N ASN A 50 -29.41 3.47 -0.30
CA ASN A 50 -30.51 3.46 0.67
C ASN A 50 -30.92 4.88 1.09
N LEU A 51 -29.99 5.83 1.19
CA LEU A 51 -30.32 7.22 1.52
C LEU A 51 -30.94 7.98 0.33
N VAL A 52 -30.57 7.64 -0.90
CA VAL A 52 -31.12 8.30 -2.10
C VAL A 52 -32.60 7.97 -2.30
N VAL A 53 -33.07 6.80 -1.85
CA VAL A 53 -34.49 6.40 -1.95
C VAL A 53 -35.37 6.97 -0.83
N LEU A 54 -34.79 7.61 0.19
CA LEU A 54 -35.56 8.25 1.26
C LEU A 54 -36.08 9.63 0.81
N GLN A 55 -37.23 10.03 1.36
CA GLN A 55 -37.78 11.36 1.12
C GLN A 55 -36.86 12.46 1.63
N ASP A 56 -36.94 13.63 0.99
CA ASP A 56 -36.14 14.80 1.33
C ASP A 56 -36.42 15.24 2.77
N HIS A 57 -35.40 15.03 3.62
CA HIS A 57 -35.41 15.40 5.02
C HIS A 57 -34.00 15.88 5.40
N PRO A 58 -33.86 16.94 6.22
CA PRO A 58 -32.54 17.48 6.58
C PRO A 58 -31.57 16.45 7.16
N LEU A 59 -32.08 15.44 7.89
CA LEU A 59 -31.27 14.33 8.40
C LEU A 59 -30.74 13.41 7.29
N VAL A 60 -31.51 13.20 6.21
CA VAL A 60 -31.09 12.41 5.06
C VAL A 60 -29.96 13.15 4.32
N ASP A 61 -30.08 14.46 4.15
CA ASP A 61 -29.03 15.28 3.52
C ASP A 61 -27.74 15.31 4.35
N TYR A 62 -27.87 15.42 5.68
CA TYR A 62 -26.72 15.29 6.57
C TYR A 62 -26.07 13.91 6.45
N GLY A 63 -26.86 12.83 6.37
CA GLY A 63 -26.36 11.48 6.14
C GLY A 63 -25.59 11.33 4.82
N LYS A 64 -26.14 11.87 3.71
CA LYS A 64 -25.48 11.91 2.40
C LYS A 64 -24.14 12.66 2.47
N TYR A 65 -24.14 13.82 3.13
CA TYR A 65 -22.93 14.62 3.33
C TYR A 65 -21.86 13.86 4.14
N ALA A 66 -22.23 13.29 5.28
CA ALA A 66 -21.30 12.56 6.15
C ALA A 66 -20.67 11.36 5.42
N LEU A 67 -21.48 10.55 4.72
CA LEU A 67 -20.99 9.44 3.90
C LEU A 67 -20.07 9.91 2.77
N GLY A 68 -20.40 11.04 2.12
CA GLY A 68 -19.56 11.67 1.11
C GLY A 68 -18.19 12.07 1.66
N CYS A 69 -18.16 12.75 2.81
CA CYS A 69 -16.92 13.15 3.48
C CYS A 69 -16.05 11.94 3.86
N MET A 70 -16.65 10.92 4.48
CA MET A 70 -15.95 9.69 4.87
C MET A 70 -15.38 8.95 3.66
N THR A 71 -16.16 8.86 2.58
CA THR A 71 -15.72 8.24 1.31
C THR A 71 -14.58 9.00 0.69
N GLY A 72 -14.66 10.33 0.64
CA GLY A 72 -13.57 11.17 0.13
C GLY A 72 -12.28 11.03 0.94
N ALA A 73 -12.38 10.98 2.28
CA ALA A 73 -11.22 10.79 3.16
C ALA A 73 -10.55 9.42 2.92
N ASP A 74 -11.34 8.35 2.84
CA ASP A 74 -10.83 7.01 2.59
C ASP A 74 -10.24 6.86 1.18
N MET A 75 -10.82 7.53 0.18
CA MET A 75 -10.27 7.54 -1.19
C MET A 75 -8.89 8.19 -1.23
N LYS A 76 -8.70 9.32 -0.54
CA LYS A 76 -7.38 9.97 -0.43
C LYS A 76 -6.35 9.03 0.22
N LYS A 77 -6.74 8.30 1.27
CA LYS A 77 -5.87 7.30 1.91
C LYS A 77 -5.52 6.15 0.96
N CYS A 78 -6.49 5.63 0.22
CA CYS A 78 -6.27 4.56 -0.75
C CYS A 78 -5.32 4.99 -1.88
N VAL A 79 -5.48 6.21 -2.40
CA VAL A 79 -4.55 6.79 -3.40
C VAL A 79 -3.14 6.90 -2.84
N HIS A 80 -3.00 7.37 -1.60
CA HIS A 80 -1.70 7.45 -0.94
C HIS A 80 -1.06 6.06 -0.77
N LEU A 81 -1.81 5.08 -0.27
CA LEU A 81 -1.34 3.70 -0.11
C LEU A 81 -0.89 3.08 -1.43
N LYS A 82 -1.65 3.30 -2.51
CA LYS A 82 -1.24 2.87 -3.85
C LYS A 82 0.10 3.49 -4.25
N SER A 83 0.26 4.79 -4.08
CA SER A 83 1.52 5.47 -4.40
C SER A 83 2.70 4.95 -3.57
N VAL A 84 2.49 4.69 -2.28
CA VAL A 84 3.52 4.11 -1.40
C VAL A 84 3.88 2.70 -1.87
N ARG A 85 2.89 1.86 -2.20
CA ARG A 85 3.11 0.51 -2.73
C ARG A 85 3.90 0.54 -4.04
N ASP A 86 3.56 1.43 -4.97
CA ASP A 86 4.26 1.53 -6.25
C ASP A 86 5.75 1.92 -6.07
N LYS A 87 6.04 2.80 -5.09
CA LYS A 87 7.43 3.15 -4.72
C LYS A 87 8.16 1.99 -4.06
N LEU A 88 7.49 1.27 -3.16
CA LEU A 88 8.03 0.12 -2.48
C LEU A 88 8.42 -0.98 -3.47
N LEU A 89 7.52 -1.34 -4.40
CA LEU A 89 7.79 -2.34 -5.43
C LEU A 89 8.97 -1.96 -6.34
N ARG A 90 9.11 -0.66 -6.66
CA ARG A 90 10.27 -0.17 -7.42
C ARG A 90 11.57 -0.31 -6.62
N SER A 91 11.57 0.07 -5.35
CA SER A 91 12.69 -0.08 -4.42
C SER A 91 13.13 -1.56 -4.30
N MET A 92 12.17 -2.48 -4.21
CA MET A 92 12.45 -3.92 -4.18
C MET A 92 13.12 -4.40 -5.47
N GLU A 93 12.64 -3.94 -6.62
CA GLU A 93 13.24 -4.31 -7.92
C GLU A 93 14.67 -3.78 -8.07
N GLU A 94 14.92 -2.54 -7.65
CA GLU A 94 16.26 -1.95 -7.63
C GLU A 94 17.22 -2.75 -6.73
N LYS A 95 16.75 -3.20 -5.54
CA LYS A 95 17.56 -4.06 -4.66
C LYS A 95 17.84 -5.42 -5.28
N LYS A 96 16.87 -6.05 -5.96
CA LYS A 96 17.08 -7.32 -6.67
C LYS A 96 18.15 -7.19 -7.75
N GLN A 97 18.09 -6.12 -8.54
CA GLN A 97 19.11 -5.82 -9.54
C GLN A 97 20.48 -5.60 -8.91
N LEU A 98 20.54 -4.86 -7.79
CA LEU A 98 21.78 -4.65 -7.06
C LEU A 98 22.37 -5.96 -6.55
N MET A 99 21.55 -6.87 -6.01
CA MET A 99 21.99 -8.21 -5.59
C MET A 99 22.56 -9.02 -6.75
N THR A 100 21.95 -8.98 -7.93
CA THR A 100 22.48 -9.64 -9.15
C THR A 100 23.85 -9.08 -9.50
N ASN A 101 23.99 -7.75 -9.53
CA ASN A 101 25.28 -7.10 -9.83
C ASN A 101 26.38 -7.50 -8.84
N TYR A 102 26.05 -7.54 -7.53
CA TYR A 102 26.99 -8.02 -6.51
C TYR A 102 27.24 -9.52 -6.59
N ARG A 103 26.38 -10.33 -7.21
CA ARG A 103 26.64 -11.77 -7.41
C ARG A 103 27.56 -12.03 -8.60
N ASP A 104 27.51 -11.16 -9.61
CA ASP A 104 28.27 -11.31 -10.85
C ASP A 104 29.65 -10.62 -10.81
N MET A 105 29.90 -9.77 -9.81
CA MET A 105 31.21 -9.15 -9.49
C MET A 105 32.18 -10.13 -8.84
#